data_AF-A0A955N6V8-F1
#
_entry.id   AF-A0A955N6V8-F1
#
_cell.length_a   1.000
_cell.length_b   1.000
_cell.length_c   1.000
_cell.angle_alpha   90.00
_cell.angle_beta   90.00
_cell.angle_gamma   90.00
#
_symmetry.space_group_name_H-M   'P 1'
#
loop_
_entity.id
_entity.type
_entity.pdbx_description
1 polymer ?
#
loop_
_entity_poly.entity_id
_entity_poly.type
_entity_poly.pdbx_seq_one_letter_code
_entity_poly.pdbx_strand_id
1 'polypeptide(L)' 'MAHSTEWKGSYYDGRSVIPQHVTISVNPVGLTVRLADGTTRLWTYQELRQTQGRYSGEEVRFERGTGIGETLVIPS' A
#
# COMPACT_ATOMS: atom_id res chain seq x y z
N MET A 1 -24.66 -3.47 4.88
CA MET A 1 -23.68 -4.06 3.94
C MET A 1 -22.42 -3.21 4.04
N ALA A 2 -21.28 -3.80 4.39
CA ALA A 2 -20.02 -3.04 4.41
C ALA A 2 -19.60 -2.83 2.95
N HIS A 3 -19.57 -1.59 2.49
CA HIS A 3 -18.93 -1.27 1.22
C HIS A 3 -17.42 -1.48 1.42
N SER A 4 -16.86 -2.51 0.80
CA SER A 4 -15.41 -2.66 0.71
C SER A 4 -14.92 -1.63 -0.29
N THR A 5 -14.39 -0.51 0.19
CA THR A 5 -13.71 0.44 -0.68
C THR A 5 -12.42 -0.20 -1.17
N GLU A 6 -12.33 -0.39 -2.50
CA GLU A 6 -11.12 -0.85 -3.16
C GLU A 6 -10.46 0.32 -3.91
N TRP A 7 -9.16 0.52 -3.69
CA TRP A 7 -8.35 1.48 -4.42
C TRP A 7 -7.36 0.76 -5.33
N LYS A 8 -6.93 1.45 -6.39
CA LYS A 8 -5.74 1.07 -7.15
C LYS A 8 -4.52 1.74 -6.55
N GLY A 9 -3.37 1.10 -6.66
CA GLY A 9 -2.13 1.69 -6.17
C GLY A 9 -0.90 1.02 -6.75
N SER A 10 0.25 1.47 -6.24
CA SER A 10 1.57 0.95 -6.59
C SER A 10 2.25 0.45 -5.33
N TYR A 11 2.77 -0.77 -5.39
CA TYR A 11 3.56 -1.39 -4.33
C TYR A 11 5.02 -1.49 -4.76
N TYR A 12 5.92 -0.98 -3.91
CA TYR A 12 7.36 -1.11 -4.04
C TYR A 12 7.85 -2.07 -2.95
N ASP A 13 8.66 -3.05 -3.33
CA ASP A 13 9.11 -4.13 -2.44
C ASP A 13 10.37 -3.81 -1.63
N GLY A 14 10.91 -2.58 -1.79
CA GLY A 14 12.15 -2.14 -1.17
C GLY A 14 13.42 -2.78 -1.75
N ARG A 15 13.29 -3.58 -2.83
CA ARG A 15 14.39 -4.30 -3.49
C ARG A 15 14.56 -3.86 -4.94
N SER A 16 13.47 -3.51 -5.59
CA SER A 16 13.41 -3.02 -6.97
C SER A 16 12.85 -1.60 -7.02
N VAL A 17 13.26 -0.86 -8.06
CA VAL A 17 12.68 0.46 -8.39
C VAL A 17 11.39 0.33 -9.23
N ILE A 18 11.03 -0.88 -9.66
CA ILE A 18 9.85 -1.14 -10.49
C ILE A 18 8.63 -1.35 -9.58
N PRO A 19 7.62 -0.46 -9.63
CA PRO A 19 6.39 -0.67 -8.88
C PRO A 19 5.56 -1.82 -9.46
N GLN A 20 4.88 -2.53 -8.58
CA GLN A 20 3.85 -3.50 -8.94
C GLN A 20 2.49 -2.85 -8.77
N HIS A 21 1.62 -2.96 -9.79
CA HIS A 21 0.25 -2.49 -9.70
C HIS A 21 -0.56 -3.41 -8.77
N VAL A 22 -1.29 -2.79 -7.84
CA VAL A 22 -2.03 -3.50 -6.81
C VAL A 22 -3.46 -2.98 -6.67
N THR A 23 -4.34 -3.83 -6.17
CA THR A 23 -5.62 -3.42 -5.56
C THR A 23 -5.47 -3.43 -4.05
N ILE A 24 -5.97 -2.38 -3.40
CA ILE A 24 -5.88 -2.17 -1.96
C ILE A 24 -7.29 -2.16 -1.41
N SER A 25 -7.57 -2.95 -0.38
CA SER A 25 -8.82 -2.87 0.36
C SER A 25 -8.56 -2.69 1.85
N VAL A 26 -9.43 -1.93 2.50
CA VAL A 26 -9.39 -1.76 3.96
C VAL A 26 -10.17 -2.89 4.62
N ASN A 27 -9.57 -3.49 5.63
CA ASN A 27 -10.19 -4.48 6.49
C ASN A 27 -9.97 -4.09 7.98
N PRO A 28 -10.64 -4.73 8.95
CA PRO A 28 -10.56 -4.32 10.35
C PRO A 28 -9.17 -4.34 10.99
N VAL A 29 -8.19 -5.07 10.43
CA VAL A 29 -6.85 -5.23 11.00
C VAL A 29 -5.76 -4.53 10.19
N GLY A 30 -6.09 -4.00 9.01
CA GLY A 30 -5.12 -3.34 8.14
C GLY A 30 -5.56 -3.18 6.69
N LEU A 31 -4.57 -3.10 5.81
CA LEU A 31 -4.75 -3.03 4.36
C LEU A 31 -4.45 -4.39 3.75
N THR A 32 -5.38 -4.91 2.95
CA THR A 32 -5.13 -6.03 2.05
C THR A 32 -4.58 -5.48 0.74
N VAL A 33 -3.37 -5.90 0.36
CA VAL A 33 -2.72 -5.55 -0.90
C VAL A 33 -2.72 -6.77 -1.80
N ARG A 34 -3.53 -6.73 -2.87
CA ARG A 34 -3.62 -7.79 -3.88
C ARG A 34 -2.78 -7.42 -5.10
N LEU A 35 -1.78 -8.25 -5.38
CA LEU A 35 -0.90 -8.15 -6.54
C LEU A 35 -1.59 -8.70 -7.80
N ALA A 36 -1.04 -8.36 -8.97
CA ALA A 36 -1.57 -8.80 -10.26
C ALA A 36 -1.55 -10.33 -10.46
N ASP A 37 -0.61 -11.02 -9.82
CA ASP A 37 -0.50 -12.49 -9.83
C ASP A 37 -1.52 -13.18 -8.89
N GLY A 38 -2.35 -12.41 -8.19
CA GLY A 38 -3.32 -12.90 -7.20
C GLY A 38 -2.73 -13.05 -5.79
N THR A 39 -1.42 -12.88 -5.62
CA THR A 39 -0.78 -12.88 -4.30
C THR A 39 -1.39 -11.78 -3.44
N THR A 40 -1.71 -12.11 -2.19
CA THR A 40 -2.28 -11.16 -1.24
C THR A 40 -1.33 -10.97 -0.07
N ARG A 41 -1.11 -9.71 0.30
CA ARG A 41 -0.33 -9.31 1.48
C ARG A 41 -1.20 -8.53 2.44
N LEU A 42 -1.12 -8.86 3.72
CA LEU A 42 -1.68 -8.04 4.79
C LEU A 42 -0.62 -7.05 5.28
N TRP A 43 -1.00 -5.78 5.33
CA TRP A 43 -0.26 -4.72 6.00
C TRP A 43 -1.04 -4.32 7.24
N THR A 44 -0.59 -4.74 8.42
CA THR A 44 -1.32 -4.44 9.65
C THR A 44 -1.18 -2.96 10.02
N TYR A 45 -2.17 -2.39 10.71
CA TYR A 45 -2.09 -1.00 11.16
C TYR A 45 -0.90 -0.71 12.09
N GLN A 46 -0.38 -1.73 12.78
CA GLN A 46 0.79 -1.60 13.65
C GLN A 46 2.10 -1.46 12.86
N GLU A 47 2.15 -1.97 11.64
CA GLU A 47 3.31 -1.94 10.76
C GLU A 47 3.28 -0.75 9.79
N LEU A 48 2.08 -0.19 9.56
CA LEU A 48 1.84 0.92 8.66
C LEU A 48 2.38 2.21 9.26
N ARG A 49 3.29 2.86 8.55
CA ARG A 49 3.69 4.25 8.81
C ARG A 49 3.29 5.11 7.63
N GLN A 50 2.62 6.22 7.90
CA GLN A 50 2.39 7.23 6.86
C GLN A 50 3.59 8.17 6.82
N THR A 51 4.11 8.46 5.61
CA THR A 51 5.15 9.48 5.48
C THR A 51 4.62 10.85 5.83
N GLN A 52 5.44 11.69 6.46
CA GLN A 52 5.12 13.11 6.63
C GLN A 52 5.26 13.81 5.28
N GLY A 53 4.15 14.36 4.77
CA GLY A 53 4.10 15.08 3.49
C GLY A 53 3.27 14.39 2.42
N ARG A 54 2.96 15.14 1.36
CA ARG A 54 2.21 14.68 0.19
C ARG A 54 3.07 14.90 -1.05
N TYR A 55 3.40 13.83 -1.77
CA TYR A 55 4.04 13.96 -3.07
C TYR A 55 2.99 14.31 -4.12
N SER A 56 3.35 15.13 -5.10
CA SER A 56 2.43 15.48 -6.19
C SER A 56 1.98 14.20 -6.92
N GLY A 57 0.66 14.01 -7.07
CA GLY A 57 0.07 12.81 -7.67
C GLY A 57 -0.09 11.62 -6.72
N GLU A 58 0.40 11.70 -5.48
CA GLU A 58 0.21 10.68 -4.45
C GLU A 58 -0.78 11.21 -3.40
N GLU A 59 -1.98 10.63 -3.33
CA GLU A 59 -2.93 10.97 -2.27
C GLU A 59 -2.45 10.44 -0.92
N VAL A 60 -1.98 9.20 -0.90
CA VAL A 60 -1.49 8.54 0.31
C VAL A 60 -0.25 7.73 0.00
N ARG A 61 0.74 7.81 0.90
CA ARG A 61 1.93 6.98 0.90
C ARG A 61 2.11 6.32 2.26
N PHE A 62 2.15 5.00 2.25
CA PHE A 62 2.46 4.20 3.42
C PHE A 62 3.80 3.48 3.24
N GLU A 63 4.50 3.29 4.35
CA GLU A 63 5.76 2.58 4.43
C GLU A 63 5.68 1.49 5.50
N ARG A 64 6.39 0.39 5.25
CA ARG A 64 6.55 -0.72 6.18
C ARG A 64 8.01 -1.18 6.26
N GLY A 65 8.47 -1.45 7.48
CA GLY A 65 9.83 -1.92 7.76
C GLY A 65 10.82 -0.79 8.07
N THR A 66 12.11 -1.15 8.13
CA THR A 66 13.23 -0.25 8.46
C THR A 66 14.15 -0.05 7.27
N GLY A 67 14.74 1.14 7.10
CA GLY A 67 15.65 1.43 5.99
C GLY A 67 14.92 1.68 4.66
N ILE A 68 15.36 1.05 3.57
CA ILE A 68 14.62 1.03 2.29
C ILE A 68 13.45 0.04 2.45
N GLY A 69 12.39 0.52 3.10
CA GLY A 69 11.21 -0.26 3.41
C GLY A 69 10.33 -0.50 2.19
N GLU A 70 9.37 -1.39 2.37
CA GLU A 70 8.26 -1.54 1.42
C GLU A 70 7.43 -0.25 1.40
N THR A 71 6.93 0.14 0.23
CA THR A 71 6.08 1.33 0.07
C THR A 71 4.78 0.98 -0.64
N LEU A 72 3.68 1.53 -0.16
CA LEU A 72 2.39 1.51 -0.83
C LEU A 72 1.96 2.94 -1.18
N VAL A 73 1.68 3.20 -2.45
CA VAL A 73 1.21 4.50 -2.94
C VAL A 73 -0.20 4.37 -3.49
N ILE A 74 -1.10 5.24 -3.01
CA ILE A 74 -2.44 5.44 -3.55
C ILE A 74 -2.40 6.78 -4.32
N PRO A 75 -2.60 6.77 -5.65
CA PRO A 75 -2.60 7.99 -6.43
C PRO A 75 -3.85 8.83 -6.15
N SER A 76 -3.74 10.14 -6.38
CA SER A 76 -4.87 11.09 -6.37
C SER A 76 -5.79 10.97 -7.57
#